data_AF-A0A550BVE8-F1
#
_entry.id   AF-A0A550BVE8-F1
#
_cell.length_a   1.000
_cell.length_b   1.000
_cell.length_c   1.000
_cell.angle_alpha   90.00
_cell.angle_beta   90.00
_cell.angle_gamma   90.00
#
_symmetry.space_group_name_H-M   'P 1'
#
loop_
_entity.id
_entity.type
_entity.pdbx_description
1 polymer ?
#
loop_
_entity_poly.entity_id
_entity_poly.type
_entity_poly.pdbx_seq_one_letter_code
_entity_poly.pdbx_strand_id
1 'polypeptide(L)'
;MWPHALKWLAFFHPGDGRIRAPTTAPNLHFVLTNLAIVYLSIFGATRGHAERLLVERPDMLHPVFDLWLRFPRYVPPVARQSFFDPIKPIQNILKAVSYMRNIVAGWDDSHVQRRARSMPISAQDARDIFIRELRRHIRGKGGLHVHFAKQNRYLTELSMPSQLAKNVWYRHFELQAQILNLPAFRLDVSPRSFLTSVVSAGDCCIQRGLYECAARAVSIISLVCEASGSNRTLIRSIEAGAYTLLLNAGNISEKDHHVSVGFSHRLSLGLAQRSVLRTFHRLHGDRYVPPDQITGDPTQASDAETVLYNYCYRYTLYAAVYKRGGGLSQVPCSDVETSLHTPPAVRICPCGDVYYCSEPCQRTHWQAIHREACCAADGPWGLHGIISLSDIVYLNVEAYLCISRRPPEIVTGVLEAHAQGKQPIVVIEATHVYPGVYLSVRSVEADEFPDPTEPVREAFVEARITLGRTQHVRILPFTFDIAFFANASSESQTVRESHA
;
A
#
# COMPACT_ATOMS: atom_id res chain seq x y z
N MET A 1 -31.71 22.40 -27.68
CA MET A 1 -30.41 23.05 -27.98
C MET A 1 -29.21 22.15 -27.65
N TRP A 2 -29.14 21.58 -26.44
CA TRP A 2 -28.02 20.72 -25.99
C TRP A 2 -27.60 19.57 -26.91
N PRO A 3 -28.51 18.78 -27.54
CA PRO A 3 -28.10 17.66 -28.40
C PRO A 3 -27.25 18.10 -29.61
N HIS A 4 -27.48 19.30 -30.14
CA HIS A 4 -26.71 19.83 -31.26
C HIS A 4 -25.36 20.41 -30.80
N ALA A 5 -25.32 21.07 -29.65
CA ALA A 5 -24.06 21.57 -29.06
C ALA A 5 -23.08 20.42 -28.80
N LEU A 6 -23.54 19.29 -28.26
CA LEU A 6 -22.70 18.11 -28.03
C LEU A 6 -22.13 17.52 -29.33
N LYS A 7 -22.93 17.51 -30.42
CA LYS A 7 -22.45 17.07 -31.74
C LYS A 7 -21.33 17.97 -32.26
N TRP A 8 -21.44 19.29 -32.04
CA TRP A 8 -20.37 20.22 -32.39
C TRP A 8 -19.12 20.00 -31.53
N LEU A 9 -19.25 19.80 -30.22
CA LEU A 9 -18.11 19.50 -29.36
C LEU A 9 -17.36 18.23 -29.80
N ALA A 10 -18.10 17.17 -30.14
CA ALA A 10 -17.52 15.97 -30.71
C ALA A 10 -16.84 16.26 -32.07
N PHE A 11 -17.49 17.01 -32.96
CA PHE A 11 -16.90 17.40 -34.24
C PHE A 11 -15.60 18.19 -34.09
N PHE A 12 -15.53 19.10 -33.11
CA PHE A 12 -14.35 19.92 -32.82
C PHE A 12 -13.26 19.17 -32.04
N HIS A 13 -13.52 17.95 -31.58
CA HIS A 13 -12.60 17.18 -30.76
C HIS A 13 -11.32 16.79 -31.54
N PRO A 14 -10.11 17.06 -31.01
CA PRO A 14 -8.86 16.82 -31.74
C PRO A 14 -8.55 15.33 -31.99
N GLY A 15 -9.16 14.43 -31.22
CA GLY A 15 -9.00 12.98 -31.40
C GLY A 15 -9.64 12.42 -32.68
N ASP A 16 -10.63 13.10 -33.24
CA ASP A 16 -11.43 12.59 -34.36
C ASP A 16 -10.75 12.77 -35.73
N GLY A 17 -9.68 13.58 -35.78
CA GLY A 17 -8.94 13.87 -37.01
C GLY A 17 -9.74 14.65 -38.08
N ARG A 18 -10.98 15.04 -37.78
CA ARG A 18 -11.87 15.81 -38.67
C ARG A 18 -11.38 17.24 -38.85
N ILE A 19 -10.86 17.81 -37.77
CA ILE A 19 -10.14 19.08 -37.82
C ILE A 19 -8.68 18.76 -38.03
N ARG A 20 -8.29 18.67 -39.30
CA ARG A 20 -6.88 18.74 -39.69
C ARG A 20 -6.43 20.17 -39.43
N ALA A 21 -5.97 20.45 -38.21
CA ALA A 21 -5.11 21.60 -38.04
C ALA A 21 -3.88 21.33 -38.93
N PRO A 22 -3.52 22.22 -39.88
CA PRO A 22 -2.15 22.24 -40.37
C PRO A 22 -1.25 22.07 -39.14
N THR A 23 -0.25 21.19 -39.19
CA THR A 23 0.68 20.94 -38.07
C THR A 23 1.37 22.21 -37.57
N THR A 24 1.21 23.32 -38.30
CA THR A 24 1.66 24.68 -38.02
C THR A 24 0.53 25.68 -37.68
N ALA A 25 -0.74 25.28 -37.67
CA ALA A 25 -1.84 26.21 -37.56
C ALA A 25 -1.95 26.79 -36.13
N PRO A 26 -1.87 28.11 -35.98
CA PRO A 26 -2.06 28.81 -34.71
C PRO A 26 -3.42 28.58 -34.06
N ASN A 27 -4.36 27.84 -34.66
CA ASN A 27 -5.74 27.84 -34.19
C ASN A 27 -6.16 26.62 -33.36
N LEU A 28 -5.37 25.52 -33.38
CA LEU A 28 -5.74 24.30 -32.62
C LEU A 28 -5.85 24.58 -31.11
N HIS A 29 -4.99 25.45 -30.61
CA HIS A 29 -4.94 25.77 -29.19
C HIS A 29 -6.15 26.59 -28.72
N PHE A 30 -6.73 27.44 -29.60
CA PHE A 30 -7.99 28.13 -29.35
C PHE A 30 -9.14 27.13 -29.28
N VAL A 31 -9.18 26.15 -30.19
CA VAL A 31 -10.22 25.09 -30.16
C VAL A 31 -10.13 24.32 -28.84
N LEU A 32 -8.94 23.88 -28.44
CA LEU A 32 -8.76 23.12 -27.20
C LEU A 32 -9.14 23.94 -25.95
N THR A 33 -8.75 25.20 -25.89
CA THR A 33 -9.09 26.10 -24.78
C THR A 33 -10.61 26.31 -24.69
N ASN A 34 -11.28 26.54 -25.82
CA ASN A 34 -12.73 26.71 -25.85
C ASN A 34 -13.47 25.42 -25.51
N LEU A 35 -13.04 24.27 -26.02
CA LEU A 35 -13.60 22.96 -25.63
C LEU A 35 -13.50 22.74 -24.13
N ALA A 36 -12.31 22.98 -23.55
CA ALA A 36 -12.09 22.83 -22.12
C ALA A 36 -12.98 23.77 -21.29
N ILE A 37 -13.16 25.03 -21.73
CA ILE A 37 -14.08 25.98 -21.10
C ILE A 37 -15.52 25.50 -21.19
N VAL A 38 -15.98 25.05 -22.36
CA VAL A 38 -17.36 24.57 -22.53
C VAL A 38 -17.63 23.36 -21.64
N TYR A 39 -16.73 22.37 -21.58
CA TYR A 39 -16.90 21.24 -20.67
C TYR A 39 -16.90 21.67 -19.20
N LEU A 40 -16.00 22.58 -18.82
CA LEU A 40 -15.99 23.16 -17.49
C LEU A 40 -17.33 23.86 -17.18
N SER A 41 -17.87 24.64 -18.09
CA SER A 41 -19.17 25.30 -17.93
C SER A 41 -20.32 24.31 -17.83
N ILE A 42 -20.30 23.22 -18.61
CA ILE A 42 -21.35 22.18 -18.56
C ILE A 42 -21.38 21.50 -17.19
N PHE A 43 -20.23 21.06 -16.69
CA PHE A 43 -20.17 20.30 -15.44
C PHE A 43 -20.05 21.16 -14.18
N GLY A 44 -19.61 22.41 -14.33
CA GLY A 44 -19.56 23.41 -13.26
C GLY A 44 -20.85 24.24 -13.11
N ALA A 45 -21.83 24.06 -14.00
CA ALA A 45 -23.15 24.68 -13.88
C ALA A 45 -23.98 24.05 -12.73
N THR A 46 -25.31 24.19 -12.78
CA THR A 46 -26.20 23.60 -11.78
C THR A 46 -26.06 22.08 -11.76
N ARG A 47 -25.81 21.52 -10.57
CA ARG A 47 -25.63 20.09 -10.34
C ARG A 47 -26.74 19.24 -10.99
N GLY A 48 -27.99 19.66 -10.86
CA GLY A 48 -29.13 18.95 -11.46
C GLY A 48 -29.11 18.89 -13.00
N HIS A 49 -28.52 19.88 -13.68
CA HIS A 49 -28.35 19.85 -15.13
C HIS A 49 -27.29 18.84 -15.55
N ALA A 50 -26.14 18.86 -14.88
CA ALA A 50 -25.05 17.93 -15.15
C ALA A 50 -25.45 16.48 -14.83
N GLU A 51 -26.17 16.24 -13.73
CA GLU A 51 -26.75 14.93 -13.40
C GLU A 51 -27.63 14.41 -14.54
N ARG A 52 -28.59 15.22 -15.01
CA ARG A 52 -29.47 14.83 -16.13
C ARG A 52 -28.67 14.50 -17.39
N LEU A 53 -27.66 15.30 -17.69
CA LEU A 53 -26.86 15.12 -18.89
C LEU A 53 -26.03 13.83 -18.85
N LEU A 54 -25.53 13.44 -17.66
CA LEU A 54 -24.88 12.15 -17.45
C LEU A 54 -25.81 10.96 -17.72
N VAL A 55 -27.09 11.07 -17.34
CA VAL A 55 -28.09 10.00 -17.56
C VAL A 55 -28.53 9.94 -19.01
N GLU A 56 -28.94 11.08 -19.57
CA GLU A 56 -29.55 11.15 -20.89
C GLU A 56 -28.52 10.98 -22.01
N ARG A 57 -27.27 11.42 -21.79
CA ARG A 57 -26.21 11.50 -22.80
C ARG A 57 -24.84 11.06 -22.26
N PRO A 58 -24.69 9.82 -21.78
CA PRO A 58 -23.42 9.33 -21.26
C PRO A 58 -22.28 9.35 -22.30
N ASP A 59 -22.61 9.31 -23.60
CA ASP A 59 -21.67 9.43 -24.71
C ASP A 59 -20.85 10.73 -24.69
N MET A 60 -21.35 11.78 -24.03
CA MET A 60 -20.62 13.04 -23.89
C MET A 60 -19.35 12.91 -23.04
N LEU A 61 -19.27 11.89 -22.17
CA LEU A 61 -18.12 11.66 -21.30
C LEU A 61 -16.90 11.25 -22.10
N HIS A 62 -17.13 10.57 -23.24
CA HIS A 62 -16.08 10.07 -24.12
C HIS A 62 -15.08 11.14 -24.56
N PRO A 63 -15.49 12.25 -25.22
CA PRO A 63 -14.53 13.29 -25.61
C PRO A 63 -13.86 13.98 -24.41
N VAL A 64 -14.52 14.07 -23.25
CA VAL A 64 -13.92 14.68 -22.05
C VAL A 64 -12.83 13.81 -21.46
N PHE A 65 -13.08 12.51 -21.34
CA PHE A 65 -12.08 11.55 -20.88
C PHE A 65 -10.95 11.41 -21.89
N ASP A 66 -11.22 11.50 -23.19
CA ASP A 66 -10.15 11.49 -24.19
C ASP A 66 -9.23 12.71 -24.04
N LEU A 67 -9.82 13.92 -23.96
CA LEU A 67 -9.08 15.15 -23.70
C LEU A 67 -8.27 15.07 -22.43
N TRP A 68 -8.84 14.57 -21.34
CA TRP A 68 -8.14 14.42 -20.08
C TRP A 68 -7.00 13.40 -20.18
N LEU A 69 -7.28 12.14 -20.50
CA LEU A 69 -6.25 11.10 -20.49
C LEU A 69 -5.14 11.36 -21.51
N ARG A 70 -5.43 12.08 -22.60
CA ARG A 70 -4.50 12.35 -23.70
C ARG A 70 -4.15 13.81 -23.86
N PHE A 71 -4.36 14.69 -22.86
CA PHE A 71 -3.92 16.09 -22.97
C PHE A 71 -2.45 16.25 -23.35
N PRO A 72 -1.50 15.35 -22.95
CA PRO A 72 -0.10 15.45 -23.43
C PRO A 72 0.05 15.32 -24.94
N ARG A 73 -0.93 14.73 -25.64
CA ARG A 73 -0.98 14.63 -27.10
C ARG A 73 -1.54 15.89 -27.75
N TYR A 74 -2.45 16.59 -27.08
CA TYR A 74 -3.19 17.73 -27.65
C TYR A 74 -2.60 19.09 -27.27
N VAL A 75 -1.93 19.18 -26.13
CA VAL A 75 -1.30 20.40 -25.62
C VAL A 75 0.20 20.31 -25.92
N PRO A 76 0.78 21.21 -26.72
CA PRO A 76 2.22 21.26 -26.91
C PRO A 76 2.94 21.80 -25.66
N PRO A 77 4.12 21.25 -25.28
CA PRO A 77 4.85 21.65 -24.07
C PRO A 77 5.48 23.03 -24.17
N VAL A 78 5.85 23.44 -25.39
CA VAL A 78 6.38 24.78 -25.69
C VAL A 78 5.38 25.46 -26.58
N ALA A 79 4.84 26.59 -26.10
CA ALA A 79 4.12 27.50 -26.96
C ALA A 79 5.11 28.06 -27.99
N ARG A 80 5.14 27.51 -29.20
CA ARG A 80 5.88 28.10 -30.33
C ARG A 80 5.38 29.51 -30.68
N GLN A 81 4.31 29.97 -30.03
CA GLN A 81 3.62 31.23 -30.26
C GLN A 81 3.43 31.93 -28.91
N SER A 82 3.76 33.21 -28.83
CA SER A 82 3.73 34.05 -27.61
C SER A 82 2.36 34.17 -26.92
N PHE A 83 1.28 33.70 -27.55
CA PHE A 83 -0.10 33.92 -27.08
C PHE A 83 -0.78 32.68 -26.49
N PHE A 84 -0.18 31.50 -26.58
CA PHE A 84 -0.80 30.28 -26.05
C PHE A 84 -0.27 29.91 -24.67
N ASP A 85 -1.16 29.86 -23.69
CA ASP A 85 -0.88 29.29 -22.37
C ASP A 85 -1.37 27.82 -22.31
N PRO A 86 -0.46 26.82 -22.35
CA PRO A 86 -0.82 25.40 -22.26
C PRO A 86 -1.46 25.01 -20.92
N ILE A 87 -1.28 25.82 -19.87
CA ILE A 87 -1.69 25.50 -18.51
C ILE A 87 -3.20 25.68 -18.36
N LYS A 88 -3.77 26.75 -18.95
CA LYS A 88 -5.20 27.06 -18.90
C LYS A 88 -6.11 25.93 -19.40
N PRO A 89 -5.92 25.35 -20.61
CA PRO A 89 -6.74 24.23 -21.05
C PRO A 89 -6.57 22.99 -20.15
N ILE A 90 -5.36 22.67 -19.71
CA ILE A 90 -5.12 21.54 -18.78
C ILE A 90 -5.89 21.74 -17.48
N GLN A 91 -5.79 22.92 -16.87
CA GLN A 91 -6.49 23.26 -15.64
C GLN A 91 -8.00 23.14 -15.80
N ASN A 92 -8.55 23.61 -16.92
CA ASN A 92 -9.99 23.54 -17.20
C ASN A 92 -10.45 22.10 -17.43
N ILE A 93 -9.68 21.28 -18.13
CA ILE A 93 -9.95 19.85 -18.32
C ILE A 93 -9.96 19.13 -16.96
N LEU A 94 -8.92 19.34 -16.14
CA LEU A 94 -8.85 18.75 -14.79
C LEU A 94 -10.05 19.15 -13.94
N LYS A 95 -10.43 20.44 -13.93
CA LYS A 95 -11.61 20.92 -13.21
C LYS A 95 -12.90 20.27 -13.71
N ALA A 96 -13.09 20.17 -15.03
CA ALA A 96 -14.27 19.52 -15.61
C ALA A 96 -14.38 18.06 -15.14
N VAL A 97 -13.29 17.29 -15.18
CA VAL A 97 -13.29 15.89 -14.70
C VAL A 97 -13.50 15.80 -13.20
N SER A 98 -12.90 16.68 -12.40
CA SER A 98 -13.17 16.75 -10.95
C SER A 98 -14.65 17.02 -10.67
N TYR A 99 -15.30 17.94 -11.38
CA TYR A 99 -16.73 18.21 -11.23
C TYR A 99 -17.57 16.98 -11.59
N MET A 100 -17.29 16.33 -12.72
CA MET A 100 -17.97 15.08 -13.11
C MET A 100 -17.87 14.01 -12.03
N ARG A 101 -16.66 13.78 -11.51
CA ARG A 101 -16.43 12.81 -10.43
C ARG A 101 -17.21 13.20 -9.19
N ASN A 102 -17.19 14.47 -8.78
CA ASN A 102 -17.86 14.92 -7.56
C ASN A 102 -19.40 14.81 -7.67
N ILE A 103 -19.97 15.06 -8.85
CA ILE A 103 -21.39 14.80 -9.12
C ILE A 103 -21.73 13.32 -8.89
N VAL A 104 -20.90 12.42 -9.43
CA VAL A 104 -21.10 10.96 -9.29
C VAL A 104 -20.89 10.51 -7.84
N ALA A 105 -19.88 11.05 -7.15
CA ALA A 105 -19.56 10.68 -5.77
C ALA A 105 -20.62 11.14 -4.77
N GLY A 106 -21.18 12.35 -4.97
CA GLY A 106 -22.21 12.90 -4.11
C GLY A 106 -23.63 12.48 -4.51
N TRP A 107 -23.84 11.58 -5.47
CA TRP A 107 -25.13 11.39 -6.16
C TRP A 107 -26.34 11.22 -5.23
N ASP A 108 -26.18 10.69 -4.01
CA ASP A 108 -27.27 10.52 -3.04
C ASP A 108 -27.57 11.76 -2.19
N ASP A 109 -26.72 12.80 -2.24
CA ASP A 109 -26.95 14.05 -1.53
C ASP A 109 -28.25 14.69 -2.01
N SER A 110 -29.12 15.04 -1.06
CA SER A 110 -30.39 15.67 -1.39
C SER A 110 -30.16 17.01 -2.09
N HIS A 111 -30.63 17.15 -3.34
CA HIS A 111 -30.54 18.38 -4.10
C HIS A 111 -31.94 18.92 -4.39
N VAL A 112 -32.17 20.21 -4.10
CA VAL A 112 -33.49 20.87 -4.19
C VAL A 112 -34.13 20.68 -5.58
N GLN A 113 -33.33 20.65 -6.64
CA GLN A 113 -33.83 20.49 -8.02
C GLN A 113 -34.24 19.05 -8.38
N ARG A 114 -33.88 18.02 -7.60
CA ARG A 114 -34.39 16.65 -7.82
C ARG A 114 -35.85 16.49 -7.43
N ARG A 115 -36.35 17.31 -6.50
CA ARG A 115 -37.74 17.19 -6.00
C ARG A 115 -38.79 17.42 -7.07
N ALA A 116 -38.44 18.11 -8.18
CA ALA A 116 -39.40 18.43 -9.23
C ALA A 116 -39.62 17.30 -10.26
N ARG A 117 -38.70 16.33 -10.39
CA ARG A 117 -38.82 15.20 -11.34
C ARG A 117 -38.03 14.00 -10.81
N SER A 118 -38.71 12.86 -10.61
CA SER A 118 -38.06 11.60 -10.24
C SER A 118 -37.09 11.17 -11.35
N MET A 119 -35.79 11.32 -11.14
CA MET A 119 -34.80 10.64 -11.98
C MET A 119 -34.70 9.18 -11.52
N PRO A 120 -34.88 8.19 -12.41
CA PRO A 120 -35.02 6.79 -12.02
C PRO A 120 -33.68 6.07 -11.77
N ILE A 121 -32.55 6.78 -11.68
CA ILE A 121 -31.23 6.13 -11.56
C ILE A 121 -30.64 6.28 -10.15
N SER A 122 -30.03 5.20 -9.67
CA SER A 122 -29.32 5.15 -8.40
C SER A 122 -27.91 5.78 -8.50
N ALA A 123 -27.28 6.06 -7.36
CA ALA A 123 -25.86 6.45 -7.33
C ALA A 123 -24.92 5.39 -7.92
N GLN A 124 -25.29 4.12 -7.78
CA GLN A 124 -24.53 3.02 -8.36
C GLN A 124 -24.61 3.04 -9.89
N ASP A 125 -25.77 3.31 -10.47
CA ASP A 125 -25.92 3.45 -11.93
C ASP A 125 -25.08 4.61 -12.49
N ALA A 126 -25.10 5.76 -11.82
CA ALA A 126 -24.28 6.92 -12.22
C ALA A 126 -22.78 6.59 -12.15
N ARG A 127 -22.35 5.86 -11.12
CA ARG A 127 -20.98 5.37 -10.97
C ARG A 127 -20.60 4.38 -12.07
N ASP A 128 -21.49 3.47 -12.42
CA ASP A 128 -21.25 2.47 -13.47
C ASP A 128 -21.19 3.10 -14.86
N ILE A 129 -22.02 4.11 -15.13
CA ILE A 129 -21.91 4.94 -16.34
C ILE A 129 -20.52 5.59 -16.41
N PHE A 130 -20.09 6.28 -15.35
CA PHE A 130 -18.78 6.94 -15.30
C PHE A 130 -17.63 5.95 -15.53
N ILE A 131 -17.65 4.82 -14.82
CA ILE A 131 -16.62 3.77 -14.93
C ILE A 131 -16.61 3.17 -16.33
N ARG A 132 -17.78 2.85 -16.90
CA ARG A 132 -17.91 2.27 -18.24
C ARG A 132 -17.33 3.21 -19.29
N GLU A 133 -17.68 4.49 -19.26
CA GLU A 133 -17.19 5.46 -20.24
C GLU A 133 -15.68 5.70 -20.09
N LEU A 134 -15.16 5.79 -18.86
CA LEU A 134 -13.70 5.90 -18.64
C LEU A 134 -12.95 4.66 -19.12
N ARG A 135 -13.53 3.46 -18.91
CA ARG A 135 -12.94 2.18 -19.35
C ARG A 135 -12.77 2.09 -20.87
N ARG A 136 -13.59 2.81 -21.66
CA ARG A 136 -13.45 2.83 -23.14
C ARG A 136 -12.12 3.44 -23.62
N HIS A 137 -11.46 4.26 -22.80
CA HIS A 137 -10.19 4.92 -23.17
C HIS A 137 -8.93 4.19 -22.71
N ILE A 138 -9.08 3.11 -21.94
CA ILE A 138 -7.96 2.36 -21.36
C ILE A 138 -7.88 0.97 -21.98
N ARG A 139 -6.65 0.51 -22.24
CA ARG A 139 -6.40 -0.85 -22.74
C ARG A 139 -5.94 -1.73 -21.58
N GLY A 140 -6.79 -2.68 -21.20
CA GLY A 140 -6.53 -3.60 -20.08
C GLY A 140 -6.54 -2.93 -18.70
N LYS A 141 -6.33 -3.73 -17.65
CA LYS A 141 -6.38 -3.27 -16.24
C LYS A 141 -5.36 -2.15 -15.96
N GLY A 142 -4.16 -2.22 -16.56
CA GLY A 142 -3.07 -1.26 -16.34
C GLY A 142 -3.11 -0.01 -17.23
N GLY A 143 -4.04 0.08 -18.18
CA GLY A 143 -4.04 1.16 -19.19
C GLY A 143 -4.16 2.57 -18.60
N LEU A 144 -4.90 2.72 -17.49
CA LEU A 144 -5.04 4.01 -16.81
C LEU A 144 -3.71 4.50 -16.22
N HIS A 145 -2.94 3.60 -15.60
CA HIS A 145 -1.64 3.91 -15.00
C HIS A 145 -0.62 4.37 -16.05
N VAL A 146 -0.71 3.85 -17.28
CA VAL A 146 0.11 4.30 -18.41
C VAL A 146 -0.22 5.74 -18.81
N HIS A 147 -1.50 6.12 -18.83
CA HIS A 147 -1.91 7.50 -19.10
C HIS A 147 -1.44 8.45 -18.00
N PHE A 148 -1.65 8.09 -16.73
CA PHE A 148 -1.17 8.88 -15.60
C PHE A 148 0.36 9.06 -15.63
N ALA A 149 1.11 8.02 -15.98
CA ALA A 149 2.56 8.13 -16.11
C ALA A 149 2.99 9.13 -17.20
N LYS A 150 2.29 9.15 -18.34
CA LYS A 150 2.53 10.13 -19.42
C LYS A 150 2.16 11.55 -19.01
N GLN A 151 1.03 11.72 -18.33
CA GLN A 151 0.60 13.02 -17.82
C GLN A 151 1.58 13.57 -16.78
N ASN A 152 2.01 12.75 -15.82
CA ASN A 152 3.00 13.13 -14.81
C ASN A 152 4.28 13.64 -15.47
N ARG A 153 4.85 12.87 -16.41
CA ARG A 153 6.05 13.26 -17.15
C ARG A 153 5.86 14.56 -17.95
N TYR A 154 4.74 14.68 -18.64
CA TYR A 154 4.44 15.89 -19.40
C TYR A 154 4.35 17.12 -18.50
N LEU A 155 3.70 17.02 -17.34
CA LEU A 155 3.58 18.13 -16.39
C LEU A 155 4.92 18.49 -15.73
N THR A 156 5.82 17.52 -15.51
CA THR A 156 7.18 17.81 -15.02
C THR A 156 8.01 18.61 -16.02
N GLU A 157 7.82 18.36 -17.33
CA GLU A 157 8.51 19.05 -18.42
C GLU A 157 7.91 20.44 -18.70
N LEU A 158 6.67 20.70 -18.26
CA LEU A 158 5.97 21.94 -18.53
C LEU A 158 6.49 23.08 -17.63
N SER A 159 6.93 24.18 -18.26
CA SER A 159 7.21 25.42 -17.56
C SER A 159 5.90 26.06 -17.09
N MET A 160 5.74 26.24 -15.78
CA MET A 160 4.50 26.74 -15.18
C MET A 160 4.79 27.84 -14.16
N PRO A 161 4.08 28.98 -14.19
CA PRO A 161 4.11 29.95 -13.10
C PRO A 161 3.70 29.28 -11.78
N SER A 162 4.39 29.60 -10.69
CA SER A 162 4.21 28.97 -9.37
C SER A 162 2.74 28.95 -8.90
N GLN A 163 2.02 30.06 -9.10
CA GLN A 163 0.61 30.19 -8.73
C GLN A 163 -0.32 29.21 -9.45
N LEU A 164 -0.07 28.95 -10.74
CA LEU A 164 -0.87 27.99 -11.52
C LEU A 164 -0.39 26.56 -11.27
N ALA A 165 0.92 26.36 -11.11
CA ALA A 165 1.52 25.06 -10.85
C ALA A 165 0.90 24.39 -9.62
N LYS A 166 0.73 25.13 -8.51
CA LYS A 166 0.07 24.60 -7.29
C LYS A 166 -1.31 24.02 -7.60
N ASN A 167 -2.16 24.81 -8.27
CA ASN A 167 -3.54 24.42 -8.59
C ASN A 167 -3.64 23.23 -9.55
N VAL A 168 -2.74 23.18 -10.55
CA VAL A 168 -2.71 22.09 -11.53
C VAL A 168 -2.25 20.80 -10.88
N TRP A 169 -1.12 20.82 -10.17
CA TRP A 169 -0.58 19.63 -9.50
C TRP A 169 -1.53 19.09 -8.44
N TYR A 170 -2.10 19.95 -7.60
CA TYR A 170 -3.06 19.55 -6.58
C TYR A 170 -4.24 18.78 -7.19
N ARG A 171 -4.92 19.39 -8.19
CA ARG A 171 -6.09 18.78 -8.83
C ARG A 171 -5.72 17.51 -9.60
N HIS A 172 -4.55 17.49 -10.22
CA HIS A 172 -4.07 16.32 -10.95
C HIS A 172 -3.86 15.12 -10.04
N PHE A 173 -3.13 15.30 -8.92
CA PHE A 173 -2.93 14.21 -7.97
C PHE A 173 -4.21 13.83 -7.23
N GLU A 174 -5.04 14.80 -6.83
CA GLU A 174 -6.33 14.53 -6.21
C GLU A 174 -7.22 13.68 -7.13
N LEU A 175 -7.32 14.06 -8.40
CA LEU A 175 -8.12 13.31 -9.36
C LEU A 175 -7.56 11.90 -9.60
N GLN A 176 -6.24 11.73 -9.69
CA GLN A 176 -5.63 10.40 -9.76
C GLN A 176 -6.00 9.55 -8.55
N ALA A 177 -5.82 10.07 -7.33
CA ALA A 177 -6.15 9.36 -6.10
C ALA A 177 -7.64 8.96 -6.06
N GLN A 178 -8.54 9.88 -6.40
CA GLN A 178 -9.98 9.63 -6.42
C GLN A 178 -10.37 8.52 -7.42
N ILE A 179 -9.72 8.48 -8.59
CA ILE A 179 -10.02 7.48 -9.63
C ILE A 179 -9.39 6.13 -9.28
N LEU A 180 -8.15 6.11 -8.77
CA LEU A 180 -7.48 4.88 -8.34
C LEU A 180 -8.17 4.23 -7.14
N ASN A 181 -8.90 5.00 -6.33
CA ASN A 181 -9.69 4.44 -5.24
C ASN A 181 -10.93 3.67 -5.72
N LEU A 182 -11.38 3.88 -6.96
CA LEU A 182 -12.50 3.11 -7.52
C LEU A 182 -12.07 1.64 -7.71
N PRO A 183 -12.84 0.66 -7.19
CA PRO A 183 -12.50 -0.76 -7.30
C PRO A 183 -12.20 -1.22 -8.73
N ALA A 184 -12.87 -0.61 -9.71
CA ALA A 184 -12.74 -0.89 -11.14
C ALA A 184 -11.34 -0.65 -11.73
N PHE A 185 -10.49 0.17 -11.07
CA PHE A 185 -9.17 0.57 -11.54
C PHE A 185 -8.03 0.16 -10.58
N ARG A 186 -8.35 -0.59 -9.52
CA ARG A 186 -7.33 -1.15 -8.62
C ARG A 186 -6.51 -2.22 -9.35
N LEU A 187 -5.22 -2.27 -9.06
CA LEU A 187 -4.29 -3.26 -9.58
C LEU A 187 -3.73 -4.10 -8.45
N ASP A 188 -3.54 -5.39 -8.72
CA ASP A 188 -2.83 -6.28 -7.81
C ASP A 188 -1.35 -5.91 -7.72
N VAL A 189 -0.76 -5.42 -8.83
CA VAL A 189 0.62 -4.91 -8.84
C VAL A 189 0.72 -3.67 -9.74
N SER A 190 1.14 -2.54 -9.17
CA SER A 190 1.29 -1.31 -9.94
C SER A 190 2.50 -1.35 -10.89
N PRO A 191 2.40 -0.78 -12.10
CA PRO A 191 3.52 -0.70 -13.04
C PRO A 191 4.66 0.17 -12.50
N ARG A 192 5.92 -0.28 -12.69
CA ARG A 192 7.11 0.50 -12.29
C ARG A 192 7.12 1.90 -12.92
N SER A 193 6.79 2.01 -14.20
CA SER A 193 6.75 3.29 -14.91
C SER A 193 5.79 4.30 -14.30
N PHE A 194 4.67 3.82 -13.73
CA PHE A 194 3.72 4.68 -13.03
C PHE A 194 4.30 5.17 -11.70
N LEU A 195 4.81 4.25 -10.87
CA LEU A 195 5.41 4.60 -9.58
C LEU A 195 6.58 5.58 -9.73
N THR A 196 7.51 5.30 -10.66
CA THR A 196 8.62 6.22 -10.97
C THR A 196 8.12 7.59 -11.44
N SER A 197 7.06 7.64 -12.25
CA SER A 197 6.50 8.92 -12.70
C SER A 197 5.84 9.73 -11.56
N VAL A 198 5.20 9.06 -10.60
CA VAL A 198 4.59 9.71 -9.43
C VAL A 198 5.69 10.26 -8.52
N VAL A 199 6.74 9.47 -8.28
CA VAL A 199 7.90 9.91 -7.49
C VAL A 199 8.56 11.13 -8.13
N SER A 200 8.89 11.05 -9.43
CA SER A 200 9.50 12.15 -10.18
C SER A 200 8.63 13.42 -10.20
N ALA A 201 7.31 13.27 -10.31
CA ALA A 201 6.39 14.40 -10.23
C ALA A 201 6.33 15.01 -8.82
N GLY A 202 6.39 14.18 -7.77
CA GLY A 202 6.53 14.63 -6.38
C GLY A 202 7.83 15.40 -6.15
N ASP A 203 8.97 14.88 -6.64
CA ASP A 203 10.27 15.57 -6.54
C ASP A 203 10.27 16.90 -7.27
N CYS A 204 9.64 16.98 -8.46
CA CYS A 204 9.45 18.23 -9.18
C CYS A 204 8.63 19.24 -8.35
N CYS A 205 7.61 18.79 -7.62
CA CYS A 205 6.85 19.64 -6.71
C CYS A 205 7.72 20.15 -5.56
N ILE A 206 8.56 19.31 -4.95
CA ILE A 206 9.50 19.71 -3.89
C ILE A 206 10.48 20.77 -4.38
N GLN A 207 11.09 20.56 -5.55
CA GLN A 207 12.01 21.52 -6.17
C GLN A 207 11.36 22.89 -6.43
N ARG A 208 10.03 22.93 -6.62
CA ARG A 208 9.25 24.15 -6.84
C ARG A 208 8.63 24.72 -5.55
N GLY A 209 8.93 24.16 -4.38
CA GLY A 209 8.34 24.58 -3.10
C GLY A 209 6.86 24.23 -2.93
N LEU A 210 6.35 23.25 -3.68
CA LEU A 210 4.94 22.82 -3.69
C LEU A 210 4.74 21.57 -2.82
N TYR A 211 5.11 21.63 -1.54
CA TYR A 211 5.16 20.47 -0.63
C TYR A 211 3.82 19.77 -0.43
N GLU A 212 2.72 20.52 -0.34
CA GLU A 212 1.36 19.97 -0.28
C GLU A 212 1.06 19.05 -1.49
N CYS A 213 1.54 19.41 -2.68
CA CYS A 213 1.39 18.58 -3.88
C CYS A 213 2.28 17.33 -3.83
N ALA A 214 3.50 17.44 -3.29
CA ALA A 214 4.38 16.29 -3.08
C ALA A 214 3.77 15.29 -2.08
N ALA A 215 3.14 15.77 -1.00
CA ALA A 215 2.40 14.92 -0.06
C ALA A 215 1.25 14.17 -0.75
N ARG A 216 0.54 14.79 -1.69
CA ARG A 216 -0.48 14.10 -2.50
C ARG A 216 0.11 13.03 -3.42
N ALA A 217 1.32 13.22 -3.94
CA ALA A 217 2.04 12.16 -4.65
C ALA A 217 2.34 10.96 -3.73
N VAL A 218 2.77 11.22 -2.49
CA VAL A 218 2.93 10.18 -1.45
C VAL A 218 1.60 9.48 -1.15
N SER A 219 0.49 10.23 -1.08
CA SER A 219 -0.87 9.65 -0.91
C SER A 219 -1.21 8.65 -2.00
N ILE A 220 -0.89 8.97 -3.26
CA ILE A 220 -1.14 8.07 -4.40
C ILE A 220 -0.33 6.78 -4.24
N ILE A 221 0.94 6.89 -3.83
CA ILE A 221 1.79 5.72 -3.57
C ILE A 221 1.20 4.87 -2.45
N SER A 222 0.77 5.49 -1.35
CA SER A 222 0.09 4.80 -0.25
C SER A 222 -1.15 4.05 -0.75
N LEU A 223 -2.02 4.74 -1.49
CA LEU A 223 -3.27 4.20 -2.01
C LEU A 223 -3.05 2.97 -2.89
N VAL A 224 -2.07 3.00 -3.80
CA VAL A 224 -1.82 1.84 -4.68
C VAL A 224 -1.10 0.69 -3.97
N CYS A 225 -0.30 0.98 -2.94
CA CYS A 225 0.27 -0.05 -2.07
C CYS A 225 -0.81 -0.74 -1.24
N GLU A 226 -1.78 0.02 -0.72
CA GLU A 226 -2.94 -0.51 -0.01
C GLU A 226 -3.86 -1.30 -0.93
N ALA A 227 -4.17 -0.81 -2.14
CA ALA A 227 -5.08 -1.51 -3.04
C ALA A 227 -4.59 -2.92 -3.46
N SER A 228 -3.27 -3.14 -3.42
CA SER A 228 -2.58 -4.37 -3.76
C SER A 228 -2.87 -5.50 -2.76
N GLY A 229 -2.98 -6.74 -3.24
CA GLY A 229 -3.03 -7.94 -2.39
C GLY A 229 -1.65 -8.49 -2.01
N SER A 230 -0.58 -7.79 -2.37
CA SER A 230 0.80 -8.19 -2.09
C SER A 230 1.71 -7.00 -1.82
N ASN A 231 2.87 -7.24 -1.21
CA ASN A 231 3.89 -6.19 -1.03
C ASN A 231 4.76 -5.97 -2.27
N ARG A 232 4.45 -6.58 -3.42
CA ARG A 232 5.19 -6.35 -4.68
C ARG A 232 5.10 -4.88 -5.14
N THR A 233 3.93 -4.25 -4.97
CA THR A 233 3.76 -2.81 -5.23
C THR A 233 4.62 -1.98 -4.28
N LEU A 234 4.64 -2.32 -2.99
CA LEU A 234 5.48 -1.65 -2.00
C LEU A 234 6.97 -1.73 -2.35
N ILE A 235 7.47 -2.93 -2.69
CA ILE A 235 8.85 -3.14 -3.15
C ILE A 235 9.17 -2.24 -4.33
N ARG A 236 8.31 -2.22 -5.36
CA ARG A 236 8.49 -1.36 -6.55
C ARG A 236 8.44 0.13 -6.22
N SER A 237 7.65 0.53 -5.22
CA SER A 237 7.61 1.92 -4.75
C SER A 237 8.91 2.32 -4.07
N ILE A 238 9.50 1.44 -3.24
CA ILE A 238 10.84 1.66 -2.66
C ILE A 238 11.88 1.78 -3.78
N GLU A 239 11.87 0.85 -4.76
CA GLU A 239 12.76 0.91 -5.94
C GLU A 239 12.61 2.22 -6.74
N ALA A 240 11.41 2.79 -6.76
CA ALA A 240 11.13 4.04 -7.45
C ALA A 240 11.58 5.30 -6.68
N GLY A 241 12.04 5.18 -5.43
CA GLY A 241 12.46 6.30 -4.58
C GLY A 241 11.36 6.85 -3.66
N ALA A 242 10.29 6.11 -3.41
CA ALA A 242 9.16 6.59 -2.62
C ALA A 242 9.52 6.97 -1.16
N TYR A 243 10.48 6.29 -0.54
CA TYR A 243 10.94 6.65 0.81
C TYR A 243 11.67 8.00 0.83
N THR A 244 12.54 8.26 -0.16
CA THR A 244 13.21 9.55 -0.31
C THR A 244 12.18 10.67 -0.51
N LEU A 245 11.14 10.43 -1.32
CA LEU A 245 10.04 11.38 -1.49
C LEU A 245 9.28 11.63 -0.18
N LEU A 246 8.97 10.58 0.59
CA LEU A 246 8.33 10.70 1.91
C LEU A 246 9.15 11.59 2.85
N LEU A 247 10.45 11.32 2.97
CA LEU A 247 11.36 12.08 3.81
C LEU A 247 11.40 13.57 3.40
N ASN A 248 11.61 13.84 2.11
CA ASN A 248 11.73 15.21 1.63
C ASN A 248 10.41 15.99 1.74
N ALA A 249 9.26 15.32 1.59
CA ALA A 249 7.95 15.93 1.78
C ALA A 249 7.64 16.20 3.27
N GLY A 250 8.06 15.30 4.16
CA GLY A 250 7.81 15.38 5.61
C GLY A 250 8.59 16.49 6.30
N ASN A 251 9.85 16.71 5.92
CA ASN A 251 10.73 17.71 6.56
C ASN A 251 10.25 19.17 6.44
N ILE A 252 9.21 19.45 5.65
CA ILE A 252 8.86 20.80 5.24
C ILE A 252 7.41 21.18 5.57
N SER A 253 6.56 20.20 5.91
CA SER A 253 5.15 20.46 6.23
C SER A 253 4.81 20.07 7.67
N GLU A 254 4.98 21.01 8.60
CA GLU A 254 4.50 20.83 9.98
C GLU A 254 2.96 20.72 10.06
N LYS A 255 2.23 21.15 9.03
CA LYS A 255 0.75 21.26 9.07
C LYS A 255 0.00 20.07 8.44
N ASP A 256 0.65 19.25 7.61
CA ASP A 256 -0.02 18.17 6.84
C ASP A 256 0.43 16.74 7.25
N HIS A 257 0.61 16.50 8.55
CA HIS A 257 1.08 15.21 9.10
C HIS A 257 0.24 14.00 8.67
N HIS A 258 -1.09 14.14 8.46
CA HIS A 258 -1.95 12.98 8.19
C HIS A 258 -1.65 12.21 6.90
N VAL A 259 -1.04 12.87 5.91
CA VAL A 259 -0.82 12.26 4.59
C VAL A 259 0.41 11.35 4.55
N SER A 260 1.46 11.71 5.29
CA SER A 260 2.68 10.90 5.42
C SER A 260 2.44 9.62 6.23
N VAL A 261 1.54 9.67 7.22
CA VAL A 261 1.22 8.55 8.12
C VAL A 261 0.80 7.29 7.38
N GLY A 262 -0.02 7.42 6.33
CA GLY A 262 -0.51 6.24 5.60
C GLY A 262 0.60 5.43 4.94
N PHE A 263 1.54 6.11 4.27
CA PHE A 263 2.63 5.42 3.58
C PHE A 263 3.73 4.97 4.54
N SER A 264 4.09 5.78 5.53
CA SER A 264 5.06 5.40 6.57
C SER A 264 4.60 4.14 7.32
N HIS A 265 3.32 4.09 7.71
CA HIS A 265 2.72 2.93 8.34
C HIS A 265 2.89 1.67 7.47
N ARG A 266 2.51 1.73 6.20
CA ARG A 266 2.64 0.60 5.27
C ARG A 266 4.08 0.16 5.08
N LEU A 267 4.99 1.10 4.99
CA LEU A 267 6.41 0.82 4.81
C LEU A 267 6.98 0.13 6.05
N SER A 268 6.68 0.63 7.25
CA SER A 268 7.06 0.01 8.53
C SER A 268 6.52 -1.40 8.69
N LEU A 269 5.23 -1.64 8.38
CA LEU A 269 4.66 -2.99 8.37
C LEU A 269 5.35 -3.90 7.36
N GLY A 270 5.64 -3.38 6.16
CA GLY A 270 6.28 -4.11 5.09
C GLY A 270 7.69 -4.58 5.45
N LEU A 271 8.43 -3.82 6.26
CA LEU A 271 9.79 -4.19 6.72
C LEU A 271 9.83 -5.50 7.52
N ALA A 272 8.68 -6.03 7.95
CA ALA A 272 8.56 -7.39 8.51
C ALA A 272 8.82 -8.51 7.51
N GLN A 273 8.81 -8.21 6.21
CA GLN A 273 9.20 -9.16 5.18
C GLN A 273 10.65 -8.95 4.78
N ARG A 274 11.38 -10.07 4.76
CA ARG A 274 12.78 -10.10 4.30
C ARG A 274 12.94 -9.48 2.91
N SER A 275 12.03 -9.74 1.98
CA SER A 275 12.08 -9.22 0.61
C SER A 275 11.98 -7.68 0.58
N VAL A 276 11.08 -7.10 1.37
CA VAL A 276 10.95 -5.64 1.53
C VAL A 276 12.16 -5.07 2.25
N LEU A 277 12.54 -5.65 3.39
CA LEU A 277 13.68 -5.24 4.21
C LEU A 277 15.00 -5.22 3.42
N ARG A 278 15.26 -6.27 2.62
CA ARG A 278 16.45 -6.34 1.75
C ARG A 278 16.41 -5.31 0.64
N THR A 279 15.25 -5.07 0.05
CA THR A 279 15.10 -4.03 -0.99
C THR A 279 15.39 -2.66 -0.39
N PHE A 280 14.87 -2.39 0.80
CA PHE A 280 15.11 -1.15 1.54
C PHE A 280 16.60 -1.00 1.89
N HIS A 281 17.22 -2.02 2.49
CA HIS A 281 18.65 -2.02 2.82
C HIS A 281 19.54 -1.79 1.59
N ARG A 282 19.22 -2.41 0.45
CA ARG A 282 19.99 -2.22 -0.80
C ARG A 282 20.03 -0.75 -1.24
N LEU A 283 18.99 0.02 -0.97
CA LEU A 283 18.84 1.40 -1.46
C LEU A 283 19.14 2.46 -0.38
N HIS A 284 19.03 2.09 0.90
CA HIS A 284 19.19 2.98 2.04
C HIS A 284 20.16 2.42 3.10
N GLY A 285 21.07 1.53 2.68
CA GLY A 285 22.05 0.87 3.55
C GLY A 285 23.04 1.85 4.17
N ASP A 286 23.31 2.95 3.48
CA ASP A 286 24.11 4.09 3.94
C ASP A 286 23.51 4.80 5.18
N ARG A 287 22.21 4.62 5.42
CA ARG A 287 21.49 5.19 6.57
C ARG A 287 21.33 4.22 7.73
N TYR A 288 21.85 3.01 7.62
CA TYR A 288 21.75 2.03 8.71
C TYR A 288 22.58 2.48 9.91
N VAL A 289 21.94 2.52 11.07
CA VAL A 289 22.57 2.80 12.35
C VAL A 289 22.19 1.65 13.30
N PRO A 290 23.14 1.04 14.02
CA PRO A 290 22.83 0.07 15.05
C PRO A 290 21.82 0.62 16.09
N PRO A 291 20.85 -0.17 16.59
CA PRO A 291 19.83 0.32 17.50
C PRO A 291 20.36 0.97 18.79
N ASP A 292 21.51 0.53 19.28
CA ASP A 292 22.23 1.11 20.42
C ASP A 292 22.80 2.51 20.14
N GLN A 293 22.86 2.92 18.86
CA GLN A 293 23.36 4.21 18.40
C GLN A 293 22.26 5.11 17.84
N ILE A 294 21.00 4.67 17.84
CA ILE A 294 19.88 5.53 17.46
C ILE A 294 19.74 6.63 18.51
N THR A 295 19.94 7.88 18.09
CA THR A 295 19.73 9.07 18.93
C THR A 295 18.30 9.58 18.75
N GLY A 296 17.70 10.09 19.83
CA GLY A 296 16.35 10.67 19.82
C GLY A 296 15.27 9.75 20.41
N ASP A 297 14.14 10.35 20.77
CA ASP A 297 12.98 9.65 21.31
C ASP A 297 12.13 9.09 20.15
N PRO A 298 11.99 7.75 20.00
CA PRO A 298 11.17 7.15 18.96
C PRO A 298 9.70 7.58 18.99
N THR A 299 9.20 8.05 20.13
CA THR A 299 7.82 8.54 20.26
C THR A 299 7.62 9.94 19.67
N GLN A 300 8.70 10.69 19.46
CA GLN A 300 8.71 12.02 18.85
C GLN A 300 9.20 11.99 17.40
N ALA A 301 9.54 10.82 16.88
CA ALA A 301 10.02 10.64 15.53
C ALA A 301 8.96 11.06 14.51
N SER A 302 9.39 11.74 13.45
CA SER A 302 8.56 11.92 12.26
C SER A 302 8.17 10.57 11.65
N ASP A 303 7.20 10.58 10.76
CA ASP A 303 6.76 9.40 10.00
C ASP A 303 7.92 8.71 9.26
N ALA A 304 8.82 9.49 8.66
CA ALA A 304 9.97 8.96 7.92
C ALA A 304 11.04 8.40 8.87
N GLU A 305 11.31 9.07 9.98
CA GLU A 305 12.25 8.61 11.00
C GLU A 305 11.76 7.32 11.68
N THR A 306 10.46 7.21 11.92
CA THR A 306 9.84 5.98 12.45
C THR A 306 10.10 4.78 11.54
N VAL A 307 9.97 4.95 10.21
CA VAL A 307 10.35 3.92 9.24
C VAL A 307 11.83 3.57 9.36
N LEU A 308 12.71 4.57 9.49
CA LEU A 308 14.15 4.36 9.63
C LEU A 308 14.49 3.58 10.91
N TYR A 309 13.86 3.90 12.04
CA TYR A 309 14.06 3.21 13.31
C TYR A 309 13.60 1.75 13.23
N ASN A 310 12.42 1.49 12.64
CA ASN A 310 11.94 0.14 12.39
C ASN A 310 12.87 -0.63 11.45
N TYR A 311 13.41 0.03 10.42
CA TYR A 311 14.40 -0.55 9.52
C TYR A 311 15.68 -0.95 10.25
N CYS A 312 16.27 -0.04 11.03
CA CYS A 312 17.48 -0.31 11.78
C CYS A 312 17.30 -1.48 12.74
N TYR A 313 16.22 -1.46 13.53
CA TYR A 313 15.87 -2.55 14.45
C TYR A 313 15.73 -3.91 13.73
N ARG A 314 14.88 -3.98 12.71
CA ARG A 314 14.60 -5.23 11.98
C ARG A 314 15.82 -5.71 11.19
N TYR A 315 16.61 -4.81 10.62
CA TYR A 315 17.83 -5.19 9.92
C TYR A 315 18.91 -5.73 10.87
N THR A 316 19.02 -5.21 12.09
CA THR A 316 19.90 -5.80 13.11
C THR A 316 19.47 -7.22 13.46
N LEU A 317 18.17 -7.45 13.66
CA LEU A 317 17.64 -8.80 13.87
C LEU A 317 17.98 -9.70 12.67
N TYR A 318 17.65 -9.26 11.46
CA TYR A 318 17.96 -9.97 10.22
C TYR A 318 19.45 -10.33 10.09
N ALA A 319 20.34 -9.38 10.37
CA ALA A 319 21.79 -9.60 10.30
C ALA A 319 22.28 -10.60 11.36
N ALA A 320 21.73 -10.55 12.58
CA ALA A 320 22.04 -11.51 13.64
C ALA A 320 21.60 -12.93 13.25
N VAL A 321 20.41 -13.06 12.66
CA VAL A 321 19.87 -14.32 12.15
C VAL A 321 20.76 -14.89 11.06
N TYR A 322 21.14 -14.06 10.08
CA TYR A 322 21.97 -14.48 8.96
C TYR A 322 23.37 -14.93 9.43
N LYS A 323 24.00 -14.20 10.35
CA LYS A 323 25.33 -14.54 10.90
C LYS A 323 25.33 -15.86 11.69
N ARG A 324 24.24 -16.19 12.39
CA ARG A 324 24.10 -17.40 13.23
C ARG A 324 23.62 -18.64 12.45
N GLY A 325 23.72 -18.66 11.12
CA GLY A 325 23.27 -19.79 10.31
C GLY A 325 21.76 -19.88 10.13
N GLY A 326 21.06 -18.75 10.19
CA GLY A 326 19.63 -18.65 9.87
C GLY A 326 18.69 -18.76 11.06
N GLY A 327 19.18 -18.91 12.29
CA GLY A 327 18.36 -19.00 13.52
C GLY A 327 17.40 -20.19 13.57
N LEU A 328 17.42 -21.04 12.53
CA LEU A 328 16.53 -22.19 12.40
C LEU A 328 16.86 -23.32 13.36
N SER A 329 18.06 -23.35 13.94
CA SER A 329 18.45 -24.35 14.94
C SER A 329 17.60 -24.33 16.20
N GLN A 330 16.81 -23.26 16.40
CA GLN A 330 15.89 -23.10 17.52
C GLN A 330 14.46 -23.57 17.18
N VAL A 331 14.17 -23.85 15.90
CA VAL A 331 12.85 -24.32 15.49
C VAL A 331 12.81 -25.84 15.67
N PRO A 332 11.84 -26.38 16.45
CA PRO A 332 11.76 -27.81 16.72
C PRO A 332 11.48 -28.60 15.44
N CYS A 333 11.93 -29.86 15.41
CA CYS A 333 11.56 -30.79 14.35
C CYS A 333 10.07 -31.14 14.49
N SER A 334 9.32 -31.13 13.38
CA SER A 334 7.90 -31.49 13.37
C SER A 334 7.63 -32.98 13.51
N ASP A 335 8.67 -33.82 13.48
CA ASP A 335 8.57 -35.24 13.80
C ASP A 335 8.92 -35.41 15.28
N VAL A 336 7.93 -35.64 16.13
CA VAL A 336 8.11 -35.75 17.58
C VAL A 336 8.39 -37.20 18.02
N GLU A 337 8.08 -38.17 17.16
CA GLU A 337 8.18 -39.60 17.49
C GLU A 337 9.61 -40.13 17.36
N THR A 338 10.42 -39.52 16.50
CA THR A 338 11.80 -39.97 16.29
C THR A 338 12.72 -39.52 17.44
N SER A 339 13.18 -40.46 18.25
CA SER A 339 14.07 -40.20 19.40
C SER A 339 15.47 -39.67 19.05
N LEU A 340 15.88 -39.75 17.78
CA LEU A 340 17.21 -39.35 17.31
C LEU A 340 17.14 -38.13 16.38
N HIS A 341 17.10 -36.94 16.97
CA HIS A 341 17.29 -35.69 16.24
C HIS A 341 18.77 -35.38 16.08
N THR A 342 19.22 -35.21 14.83
CA THR A 342 20.58 -34.75 14.51
C THR A 342 20.54 -33.25 14.19
N PRO A 343 21.12 -32.37 15.04
CA PRO A 343 21.37 -30.98 14.64
C PRO A 343 22.54 -30.93 13.63
N PRO A 344 22.62 -29.96 12.69
CA PRO A 344 22.11 -28.58 12.85
C PRO A 344 21.35 -28.00 11.64
N ALA A 345 21.17 -28.75 10.55
CA ALA A 345 20.64 -28.22 9.30
C ALA A 345 19.14 -28.46 9.18
N VAL A 346 18.34 -27.58 9.77
CA VAL A 346 16.88 -27.64 9.67
C VAL A 346 16.44 -27.35 8.24
N ARG A 347 15.73 -28.31 7.63
CA ARG A 347 15.07 -28.19 6.33
C ARG A 347 13.64 -27.73 6.55
N ILE A 348 13.19 -26.79 5.74
CA ILE A 348 11.81 -26.30 5.76
C ILE A 348 11.04 -26.89 4.58
N CYS A 349 9.81 -27.35 4.82
CA CYS A 349 8.91 -27.75 3.73
C CYS A 349 8.55 -26.53 2.86
N PRO A 350 8.36 -26.65 1.53
CA PRO A 350 7.96 -25.53 0.69
C PRO A 350 6.64 -24.85 1.09
N CYS A 351 5.76 -25.51 1.86
CA CYS A 351 4.58 -24.87 2.44
C CYS A 351 4.93 -23.87 3.56
N GLY A 352 6.09 -24.01 4.21
CA GLY A 352 6.51 -23.14 5.31
C GLY A 352 5.87 -23.46 6.67
N ASP A 353 5.06 -24.51 6.78
CA ASP A 353 4.36 -24.90 8.01
C ASP A 353 5.14 -25.89 8.88
N VAL A 354 6.17 -26.54 8.35
CA VAL A 354 6.87 -27.62 9.07
C VAL A 354 8.36 -27.59 8.79
N TYR A 355 9.11 -28.02 9.80
CA TYR A 355 10.56 -27.98 9.86
C TYR A 355 11.11 -29.36 10.25
N TYR A 356 12.22 -29.75 9.64
CA TYR A 356 12.78 -31.09 9.80
C TYR A 356 14.28 -31.01 10.06
N CYS A 357 14.78 -31.68 11.10
CA CYS A 357 16.21 -31.76 11.37
C CYS A 357 16.96 -32.67 10.38
N SER A 358 16.23 -33.60 9.73
CA SER A 358 16.81 -34.62 8.84
C SER A 358 15.80 -35.06 7.77
N GLU A 359 16.29 -35.71 6.71
CA GLU A 359 15.43 -36.30 5.68
C GLU A 359 14.58 -37.49 6.19
N PRO A 360 15.10 -38.39 7.06
CA PRO A 360 14.27 -39.41 7.69
C PRO A 360 13.06 -38.82 8.43
N CYS A 361 13.26 -37.81 9.27
CA CYS A 361 12.16 -37.14 9.99
C CYS A 361 11.13 -36.54 9.03
N GLN A 362 11.60 -35.94 7.93
CA GLN A 362 10.71 -35.44 6.88
C GLN A 362 9.87 -36.57 6.28
N ARG A 363 10.46 -37.71 5.91
CA ARG A 363 9.73 -38.83 5.29
C ARG A 363 8.69 -39.43 6.24
N THR A 364 9.05 -39.65 7.51
CA THR A 364 8.17 -40.20 8.53
C THR A 364 6.96 -39.30 8.74
N HIS A 365 7.17 -38.03 9.10
CA HIS A 365 6.07 -37.08 9.33
C HIS A 365 5.27 -36.80 8.05
N TRP A 366 5.91 -36.79 6.87
CA TRP A 366 5.24 -36.66 5.58
C TRP A 366 4.21 -37.77 5.37
N GLN A 367 4.59 -39.03 5.60
CA GLN A 367 3.71 -40.18 5.41
C GLN A 367 2.63 -40.27 6.48
N ALA A 368 2.94 -39.92 7.73
CA ALA A 368 2.01 -40.01 8.84
C ALA A 368 0.86 -39.01 8.70
N ILE A 369 1.16 -37.71 8.50
CA ILE A 369 0.16 -36.64 8.61
C ILE A 369 0.36 -35.53 7.58
N HIS A 370 1.61 -35.06 7.36
CA HIS A 370 1.79 -33.78 6.66
C HIS A 370 1.37 -33.80 5.18
N ARG A 371 1.45 -34.96 4.49
CA ARG A 371 1.08 -35.07 3.07
C ARG A 371 -0.35 -34.60 2.79
N GLU A 372 -1.28 -34.85 3.70
CA GLU A 372 -2.70 -34.50 3.53
C GLU A 372 -2.97 -33.01 3.80
N ALA A 373 -2.19 -32.40 4.70
CA ALA A 373 -2.32 -30.99 5.08
C ALA A 373 -1.40 -30.04 4.28
N CYS A 374 -0.45 -30.57 3.50
CA CYS A 374 0.57 -29.76 2.85
C CYS A 374 -0.03 -28.86 1.74
N CYS A 375 0.10 -27.55 1.91
CA CYS A 375 -0.35 -26.55 0.93
C CYS A 375 0.74 -26.09 -0.05
N ALA A 376 1.85 -26.83 -0.19
CA ALA A 376 3.00 -26.40 -0.99
C ALA A 376 2.66 -26.10 -2.46
N ALA A 377 1.65 -26.76 -3.04
CA ALA A 377 1.17 -26.51 -4.40
C ALA A 377 0.57 -25.10 -4.55
N ASP A 378 -0.03 -24.57 -3.48
CA ASP A 378 -0.55 -23.20 -3.41
C ASP A 378 0.52 -22.20 -2.98
N GLY A 379 1.78 -22.61 -2.87
CA GLY A 379 2.89 -21.81 -2.39
C GLY A 379 2.95 -21.71 -0.86
N PRO A 380 3.93 -20.96 -0.32
CA PRO A 380 4.13 -20.89 1.13
C PRO A 380 2.90 -20.32 1.85
N TRP A 381 2.46 -21.00 2.91
CA TRP A 381 1.22 -20.78 3.67
C TRP A 381 -0.06 -20.76 2.83
N GLY A 382 -0.04 -21.38 1.64
CA GLY A 382 -1.15 -21.36 0.70
C GLY A 382 -1.46 -19.97 0.15
N LEU A 383 -0.48 -19.06 0.16
CA LEU A 383 -0.68 -17.65 -0.21
C LEU A 383 -0.31 -17.36 -1.68
N HIS A 384 -0.35 -18.35 -2.55
CA HIS A 384 -0.16 -18.24 -4.01
C HIS A 384 1.07 -17.40 -4.42
N GLY A 385 2.17 -17.52 -3.66
CA GLY A 385 3.42 -16.79 -3.91
C GLY A 385 3.39 -15.29 -3.62
N ILE A 386 2.41 -14.82 -2.84
CA ILE A 386 2.37 -13.46 -2.29
C ILE A 386 3.51 -13.25 -1.29
N ILE A 387 3.83 -14.28 -0.50
CA ILE A 387 4.97 -14.34 0.42
C ILE A 387 5.97 -15.40 -0.06
N SER A 388 7.27 -15.17 0.17
CA SER A 388 8.30 -16.16 -0.12
C SER A 388 8.60 -17.03 1.11
N LEU A 389 9.13 -18.23 0.88
CA LEU A 389 9.60 -19.11 1.97
C LEU A 389 10.68 -18.43 2.84
N SER A 390 11.50 -17.59 2.20
CA SER A 390 12.51 -16.78 2.86
C SER A 390 11.95 -15.69 3.77
N ASP A 391 10.75 -15.18 3.48
CA ASP A 391 10.05 -14.24 4.36
C ASP A 391 9.47 -14.99 5.57
N ILE A 392 8.90 -16.18 5.37
CA ILE A 392 8.37 -17.03 6.46
C ILE A 392 9.48 -17.43 7.43
N VAL A 393 10.62 -17.87 6.93
CA VAL A 393 11.78 -18.18 7.78
C VAL A 393 12.18 -16.97 8.61
N TYR A 394 12.26 -15.79 7.99
CA TYR A 394 12.59 -14.57 8.72
C TYR A 394 11.56 -14.24 9.81
N LEU A 395 10.26 -14.32 9.51
CA LEU A 395 9.18 -14.08 10.46
C LEU A 395 9.23 -15.03 11.66
N ASN A 396 9.46 -16.33 11.41
CA ASN A 396 9.59 -17.32 12.49
C ASN A 396 10.77 -17.01 13.42
N VAL A 397 11.89 -16.59 12.86
CA VAL A 397 13.07 -16.28 13.69
C VAL A 397 12.93 -14.94 14.40
N GLU A 398 12.36 -13.92 13.76
CA GLU A 398 12.01 -12.65 14.41
C GLU A 398 11.07 -12.90 15.59
N ALA A 399 10.01 -13.68 15.36
CA ALA A 399 9.06 -14.11 16.37
C ALA A 399 9.75 -14.79 17.57
N TYR A 400 10.58 -15.79 17.29
CA TYR A 400 11.33 -16.51 18.31
C TYR A 400 12.21 -15.54 19.12
N LEU A 401 13.03 -14.71 18.46
CA LEU A 401 13.94 -13.78 19.13
C LEU A 401 13.20 -12.75 19.99
N CYS A 402 12.03 -12.29 19.55
CA CYS A 402 11.19 -11.37 20.31
C CYS A 402 10.65 -12.03 21.60
N ILE A 403 10.17 -13.28 21.51
CA ILE A 403 9.65 -14.01 22.67
C ILE A 403 10.78 -14.46 23.60
N SER A 404 11.94 -14.86 23.07
CA SER A 404 13.08 -15.31 23.87
C SER A 404 13.66 -14.22 24.78
N ARG A 405 13.39 -12.94 24.50
CA ARG A 405 13.73 -11.82 25.38
C ARG A 405 12.83 -11.72 26.62
N ARG A 406 11.76 -12.51 26.66
CA ARG A 406 10.79 -12.62 27.76
C ARG A 406 10.28 -11.25 28.22
N PRO A 407 9.64 -10.46 27.33
CA PRO A 407 9.06 -9.18 27.72
C PRO A 407 8.11 -9.39 28.91
N PRO A 408 8.15 -8.52 29.95
CA PRO A 408 7.34 -8.70 31.16
C PRO A 408 5.85 -8.86 30.86
N GLU A 409 5.32 -8.14 29.88
CA GLU A 409 3.91 -8.19 29.49
C GLU A 409 3.52 -9.58 28.95
N ILE A 410 4.44 -10.24 28.25
CA ILE A 410 4.23 -11.60 27.71
C ILE A 410 4.36 -12.64 28.81
N VAL A 411 5.34 -12.51 29.69
CA VAL A 411 5.49 -13.41 30.84
C VAL A 411 4.23 -13.37 31.70
N THR A 412 3.79 -12.18 32.10
CA THR A 412 2.59 -12.00 32.91
C THR A 412 1.34 -12.54 32.20
N GLY A 413 1.12 -12.16 30.93
CA GLY A 413 -0.06 -12.59 30.19
C GLY A 413 -0.13 -14.11 29.97
N VAL A 414 1.01 -14.77 29.72
CA VAL A 414 1.06 -16.24 29.57
C VAL A 414 0.73 -16.93 30.90
N LEU A 415 1.35 -16.48 32.00
CA LEU A 415 1.12 -17.09 33.32
C LEU A 415 -0.31 -16.85 33.83
N GLU A 416 -0.89 -15.69 33.56
CA GLU A 416 -2.29 -15.39 33.89
C GLU A 416 -3.26 -16.27 33.10
N ALA A 417 -3.05 -16.42 31.79
CA ALA A 417 -3.87 -17.30 30.95
C ALA A 417 -3.80 -18.75 31.43
N HIS A 418 -2.59 -19.23 31.74
CA HIS A 418 -2.37 -20.57 32.27
C HIS A 418 -3.04 -20.78 33.64
N ALA A 419 -2.92 -19.82 34.56
CA ALA A 419 -3.56 -19.89 35.88
C ALA A 419 -5.09 -19.96 35.81
N GLN A 420 -5.69 -19.43 34.73
CA GLN A 420 -7.12 -19.55 34.43
C GLN A 420 -7.49 -20.89 33.76
N GLY A 421 -6.55 -21.81 33.57
CA GLY A 421 -6.77 -23.06 32.85
C GLY A 421 -7.00 -22.87 31.34
N LYS A 422 -6.58 -21.72 30.77
CA LYS A 422 -6.76 -21.41 29.35
C LYS A 422 -5.47 -21.64 28.58
N GLN A 423 -5.60 -21.92 27.28
CA GLN A 423 -4.46 -22.07 26.37
C GLN A 423 -3.87 -20.68 26.02
N PRO A 424 -2.65 -20.33 26.45
CA PRO A 424 -2.01 -19.09 26.04
C PRO A 424 -1.59 -19.13 24.57
N ILE A 425 -1.84 -18.02 23.86
CA ILE A 425 -1.35 -17.77 22.51
C ILE A 425 -0.64 -16.41 22.51
N VAL A 426 0.67 -16.44 22.29
CA VAL A 426 1.50 -15.24 22.14
C VAL A 426 1.32 -14.71 20.72
N VAL A 427 0.70 -13.54 20.59
CA VAL A 427 0.45 -12.88 19.32
C VAL A 427 1.58 -11.91 19.02
N ILE A 428 2.15 -12.02 17.84
CA ILE A 428 3.21 -11.17 17.32
C ILE A 428 2.67 -10.43 16.11
N GLU A 429 2.57 -9.12 16.24
CA GLU A 429 2.03 -8.26 15.21
C GLU A 429 3.10 -7.29 14.71
N ALA A 430 3.30 -7.25 13.40
CA ALA A 430 4.07 -6.16 12.81
C ALA A 430 3.30 -4.86 13.00
N THR A 431 3.96 -3.80 13.50
CA THR A 431 3.34 -2.49 13.73
C THR A 431 4.17 -1.38 13.09
N HIS A 432 3.61 -0.17 13.02
CA HIS A 432 4.36 1.02 12.62
C HIS A 432 5.11 1.68 13.76
N VAL A 433 4.72 1.45 15.01
CA VAL A 433 5.33 2.06 16.17
C VAL A 433 6.62 1.33 16.50
N TYR A 434 7.72 2.06 16.71
CA TYR A 434 9.00 1.48 17.15
C TYR A 434 8.81 0.60 18.41
N PRO A 435 9.39 -0.62 18.47
CA PRO A 435 10.39 -1.23 17.58
C PRO A 435 9.84 -1.90 16.31
N GLY A 436 8.59 -1.64 15.96
CA GLY A 436 7.92 -2.15 14.77
C GLY A 436 7.30 -3.52 14.99
N VAL A 437 7.37 -4.06 16.21
CA VAL A 437 6.76 -5.33 16.61
C VAL A 437 5.99 -5.08 17.90
N TYR A 438 4.73 -5.51 17.92
CA TYR A 438 3.89 -5.55 19.10
C TYR A 438 3.66 -6.99 19.50
N LEU A 439 3.79 -7.26 20.80
CA LEU A 439 3.58 -8.58 21.38
C LEU A 439 2.41 -8.47 22.35
N SER A 440 1.49 -9.42 22.28
CA SER A 440 0.40 -9.55 23.24
C SER A 440 0.11 -11.02 23.52
N VAL A 441 -0.69 -11.29 24.55
CA VAL A 441 -1.16 -12.64 24.86
C VAL A 441 -2.67 -12.64 24.76
N ARG A 442 -3.22 -13.58 23.98
CA ARG A 442 -4.63 -13.93 24.02
C ARG A 442 -4.78 -15.33 24.58
N SER A 443 -5.91 -15.61 25.20
CA SER A 443 -6.26 -16.93 25.70
C SER A 443 -7.41 -17.52 24.89
N VAL A 444 -7.39 -18.84 24.73
CA VAL A 444 -8.48 -19.61 24.10
C VAL A 444 -9.05 -20.56 25.14
N GLU A 445 -10.37 -20.69 25.15
CA GLU A 445 -11.06 -21.63 26.04
C GLU A 445 -10.70 -23.07 25.67
N ALA A 446 -10.57 -23.93 26.68
CA ALA A 446 -10.11 -25.31 26.50
C ALA A 446 -11.05 -26.13 25.58
N ASP A 447 -12.32 -25.75 25.48
CA ASP A 447 -13.34 -26.44 24.69
C ASP A 447 -13.09 -26.40 23.17
N GLU A 448 -12.20 -25.52 22.70
CA GLU A 448 -11.79 -25.47 21.28
C GLU A 448 -10.66 -26.46 20.95
N PHE A 449 -10.06 -27.11 21.94
CA PHE A 449 -8.96 -28.06 21.74
C PHE A 449 -9.42 -29.52 21.86
N PRO A 450 -8.83 -30.44 21.07
CA PRO A 450 -9.31 -31.81 20.91
C PRO A 450 -9.26 -32.70 22.15
N ASP A 451 -8.61 -32.27 23.25
CA ASP A 451 -8.65 -32.98 24.53
C ASP A 451 -8.61 -32.01 25.73
N PRO A 452 -9.76 -31.75 26.39
CA PRO A 452 -9.82 -30.86 27.56
C PRO A 452 -9.18 -31.49 28.82
N THR A 453 -8.75 -32.76 28.77
CA THR A 453 -8.19 -33.46 29.94
C THR A 453 -6.68 -33.31 30.08
N GLU A 454 -5.97 -32.94 29.01
CA GLU A 454 -4.53 -32.70 29.08
C GLU A 454 -4.24 -31.31 29.67
N PRO A 455 -3.35 -31.21 30.68
CA PRO A 455 -2.99 -29.91 31.22
C PRO A 455 -2.29 -29.07 30.15
N VAL A 456 -2.69 -27.80 30.05
CA VAL A 456 -2.04 -26.81 29.19
C VAL A 456 -0.57 -26.69 29.59
N ARG A 457 0.35 -27.16 28.74
CA ARG A 457 1.81 -27.12 28.99
C ARG A 457 2.57 -26.14 28.13
N GLU A 458 2.00 -25.77 27.00
CA GLU A 458 2.67 -24.98 25.99
C GLU A 458 1.95 -23.66 25.74
N ALA A 459 2.66 -22.67 25.24
CA ALA A 459 2.13 -21.45 24.68
C ALA A 459 2.33 -21.47 23.16
N PHE A 460 1.24 -21.35 22.41
CA PHE A 460 1.31 -21.22 20.96
C PHE A 460 1.78 -19.83 20.55
N VAL A 461 2.33 -19.72 19.35
CA VAL A 461 2.76 -18.44 18.78
C VAL A 461 1.94 -18.14 17.53
N GLU A 462 1.32 -16.97 17.47
CA GLU A 462 0.56 -16.47 16.34
C GLU A 462 1.26 -15.27 15.71
N ALA A 463 1.57 -15.33 14.42
CA ALA A 463 2.03 -14.16 13.66
C ALA A 463 0.87 -13.49 12.93
N ARG A 464 0.77 -12.18 13.07
CA ARG A 464 -0.12 -11.30 12.30
C ARG A 464 0.71 -10.43 11.37
N ILE A 465 0.55 -10.66 10.08
CA ILE A 465 1.29 -9.94 9.05
C ILE A 465 0.34 -9.25 8.07
N THR A 466 0.77 -8.11 7.56
CA THR A 466 0.01 -7.34 6.57
C THR A 466 0.67 -7.46 5.19
N LEU A 467 -0.09 -7.97 4.21
CA LEU A 467 0.31 -8.14 2.81
C LEU A 467 -0.56 -7.23 1.94
N GLY A 468 -0.10 -6.01 1.65
CA GLY A 468 -0.96 -5.01 1.02
C GLY A 468 -2.21 -4.75 1.87
N ARG A 469 -3.43 -4.83 1.33
CA ARG A 469 -4.68 -4.65 2.13
C ARG A 469 -5.07 -5.81 3.04
N THR A 470 -4.50 -7.00 2.87
CA THR A 470 -4.95 -8.18 3.63
C THR A 470 -4.07 -8.39 4.85
N GLN A 471 -4.72 -8.61 5.99
CA GLN A 471 -4.06 -9.13 7.19
C GLN A 471 -4.15 -10.65 7.14
N HIS A 472 -3.04 -11.31 7.42
CA HIS A 472 -2.94 -12.76 7.50
C HIS A 472 -2.52 -13.14 8.90
N VAL A 473 -3.18 -14.16 9.43
CA VAL A 473 -2.94 -14.71 10.76
C VAL A 473 -2.47 -16.15 10.59
N ARG A 474 -1.37 -16.51 11.24
CA ARG A 474 -0.82 -17.86 11.19
C ARG A 474 -0.27 -18.28 12.54
N ILE A 475 -0.65 -19.47 13.00
CA ILE A 475 0.05 -20.14 14.09
C ILE A 475 1.40 -20.61 13.54
N LEU A 476 2.47 -20.25 14.22
CA LEU A 476 3.83 -20.62 13.86
C LEU A 476 4.11 -22.06 14.33
N PRO A 477 5.03 -22.78 13.67
CA PRO A 477 5.26 -24.20 13.94
C PRO A 477 6.23 -24.43 15.10
N PHE A 478 6.16 -23.57 16.10
CA PHE A 478 6.88 -23.72 17.35
C PHE A 478 6.04 -23.17 18.50
N THR A 479 6.23 -23.77 19.65
CA THR A 479 5.59 -23.42 20.91
C THR A 479 6.66 -23.18 21.97
N PHE A 480 6.27 -22.60 23.10
CA PHE A 480 7.13 -22.44 24.26
C PHE A 480 6.51 -23.16 25.45
N ASP A 481 7.29 -23.95 26.18
CA ASP A 481 6.85 -24.52 27.45
C ASP A 481 6.46 -23.39 28.44
N ILE A 482 5.40 -23.55 29.21
CA ILE A 482 4.99 -22.52 30.18
C ILE A 482 6.06 -22.31 31.27
N ALA A 483 6.83 -23.34 31.61
CA ALA A 483 8.01 -23.23 32.48
C ALA A 483 9.07 -22.30 31.89
N PHE A 484 9.17 -22.19 30.56
CA PHE A 484 10.03 -21.20 29.90
C PHE A 484 9.65 -19.77 30.32
N PHE A 485 8.40 -19.48 30.72
CA PHE A 485 7.98 -18.17 31.20
C PHE A 485 8.06 -18.03 32.73
N ALA A 486 7.91 -19.12 33.49
CA ALA A 486 8.02 -19.09 34.94
C ALA A 486 9.45 -18.76 35.45
N ASN A 487 10.49 -19.26 34.77
CA ASN A 487 11.88 -19.16 35.26
C ASN A 487 12.53 -17.75 35.23
N ALA A 488 11.84 -16.69 34.78
CA ALA A 488 12.38 -15.32 34.63
C ALA A 488 12.15 -14.52 35.90
N SER A 489 11.04 -14.84 36.57
CA SER A 489 10.67 -14.24 37.84
C SER A 489 11.76 -14.49 38.88
N SER A 490 12.38 -15.68 38.85
CA SER A 490 13.49 -16.02 39.74
C SER A 490 14.78 -15.27 39.43
N GLU A 491 15.19 -15.18 38.15
CA GLU A 491 16.45 -14.50 37.76
C GLU A 491 16.39 -12.98 37.96
N SER A 492 15.23 -12.36 37.73
CA SER A 492 15.06 -10.92 37.91
C SER A 492 15.06 -10.51 39.39
N GLN A 493 14.63 -11.40 40.30
CA GLN A 493 14.72 -11.18 41.74
C GLN A 493 16.15 -11.28 42.24
N THR A 494 16.94 -12.24 41.75
CA THR A 494 18.34 -12.42 42.20
C THR A 494 19.23 -11.24 41.82
N VAL A 495 19.04 -10.65 40.63
CA VAL A 495 19.83 -9.49 40.19
C VAL A 495 19.48 -8.24 41.02
N ARG A 496 18.22 -8.07 41.44
CA ARG A 496 17.82 -6.94 42.30
C ARG A 496 18.32 -7.10 43.74
N GLU A 497 18.35 -8.32 44.28
CA GLU A 497 18.88 -8.59 45.62
C GLU A 497 20.41 -8.52 45.70
N SER A 498 21.12 -8.72 44.58
CA SER A 498 22.59 -8.54 44.54
C SER A 498 23.05 -7.08 44.38
N HIS A 499 22.14 -6.16 44.11
CA HIS A 499 22.42 -4.73 43.93
C HIS A 499 21.81 -3.83 45.02
N ALA A 500 21.09 -4.41 45.97
CA ALA A 500 20.69 -3.79 47.24
C ALA A 500 21.67 -4.24 48.33
#